data_AF-Q2GHI6-F1
#
_entry.id   AF-Q2GHI6-F1
#
_cell.length_a   1.000
_cell.length_b   1.000
_cell.length_c   1.000
_cell.angle_alpha   90.00
_cell.angle_beta   90.00
_cell.angle_gamma   90.00
#
_symmetry.space_group_name_H-M   'P 1'
#
loop_
_entity.id
_entity.type
_entity.pdbx_description
1 polymer ?
#
loop_
_entity_poly.entity_id
_entity_poly.type
_entity_poly.pdbx_seq_one_letter_code
_entity_poly.pdbx_strand_id
1 'polypeptide(L)'
;MSKIYPVVQKEVSVMLDMKLQGADPSHNKDFLKITNAINYIRDQIMLLRCSYPHNLRVQCAMLSMFCVRAKARIMGLYQNEEGFSAEEKDELSSLRMSMYRDGIEYTTESLQYDIIRLLQSVVSCINGLVRGHTLFVYYEEEQWILCRIKAAYKICQEGMQSINKEKTEYVQIQCLLAPTLGYT
;
A
#
# COMPACT_ATOMS: atom_id res chain seq x y z
N MET A 1 -9.38 19.88 -9.13
CA MET A 1 -8.47 19.36 -8.09
C MET A 1 -8.09 20.51 -7.17
N SER A 2 -8.05 20.29 -5.84
CA SER A 2 -7.68 21.33 -4.87
C SER A 2 -6.27 21.85 -5.15
N LYS A 3 -6.04 23.16 -4.99
CA LYS A 3 -4.72 23.80 -5.16
C LYS A 3 -3.65 23.21 -4.24
N ILE A 4 -4.04 22.51 -3.16
CA ILE A 4 -3.13 21.89 -2.20
C ILE A 4 -2.49 20.58 -2.69
N TYR A 5 -3.14 19.87 -3.63
CA TYR A 5 -2.70 18.50 -3.98
C TYR A 5 -1.28 18.44 -4.57
N PRO A 6 -0.86 19.33 -5.51
CA PRO A 6 0.51 19.32 -6.01
C PRO A 6 1.57 19.56 -4.93
N VAL A 7 1.26 20.42 -3.95
CA VAL A 7 2.14 20.71 -2.81
C VAL A 7 2.29 19.46 -1.93
N VAL A 8 1.16 18.86 -1.54
CA VAL A 8 1.11 17.64 -0.72
C VAL A 8 1.79 16.47 -1.43
N GLN A 9 1.59 16.33 -2.74
CA GLN A 9 2.22 15.26 -3.51
C GLN A 9 3.74 15.35 -3.44
N LYS A 10 4.30 16.56 -3.62
CA LYS A 10 5.74 16.79 -3.52
C LYS A 10 6.26 16.52 -2.11
N GLU A 11 5.56 17.00 -1.08
CA GLU A 11 5.89 16.77 0.34
C GLU A 11 5.99 15.27 0.66
N VAL A 12 4.97 14.51 0.29
CA VAL A 12 4.92 13.06 0.53
C VAL A 12 6.02 12.33 -0.22
N SER A 13 6.27 12.67 -1.49
CA SER A 13 7.36 12.07 -2.26
C SER A 13 8.72 12.30 -1.59
N VAL A 14 9.03 13.55 -1.22
CA VAL A 14 10.30 13.90 -0.56
C VAL A 14 10.46 13.15 0.76
N MET A 15 9.41 13.11 1.59
CA MET A 15 9.45 12.41 2.87
C MET A 15 9.72 10.91 2.71
N LEU A 16 9.05 10.26 1.76
CA LEU A 16 9.23 8.82 1.52
C LEU A 16 10.58 8.52 0.89
N ASP A 17 11.08 9.37 -0.01
CA ASP A 17 12.40 9.23 -0.63
C ASP A 17 13.53 9.39 0.41
N MET A 18 13.39 10.32 1.37
CA MET A 18 14.33 10.45 2.48
C MET A 18 14.41 9.17 3.33
N LYS A 19 13.29 8.49 3.57
CA LYS A 19 13.28 7.20 4.28
C LYS A 19 13.99 6.09 3.48
N LEU A 20 14.05 6.18 2.16
CA LEU A 20 14.77 5.23 1.31
C LEU A 20 16.29 5.46 1.32
N GLN A 21 16.75 6.70 1.47
CA GLN A 21 18.18 7.03 1.48
C GLN A 21 18.92 6.44 2.69
N GLY A 22 18.23 6.28 3.82
CA GLY A 22 18.77 5.65 5.03
C GLY A 22 18.55 4.14 5.12
N ALA A 23 17.97 3.52 4.09
CA ALA A 23 17.63 2.10 4.13
C ALA A 23 18.82 1.20 3.77
N ASP A 24 18.83 -0.02 4.32
CA ASP A 24 19.83 -1.04 4.01
C ASP A 24 19.88 -1.30 2.49
N PRO A 25 21.06 -1.22 1.85
CA PRO A 25 21.22 -1.43 0.42
C PRO A 25 20.90 -2.86 -0.05
N SER A 26 20.82 -3.84 0.85
CA SER A 26 20.41 -5.22 0.54
C SER A 26 18.91 -5.38 0.28
N HIS A 27 18.09 -4.42 0.69
CA HIS A 27 16.66 -4.42 0.45
C HIS A 27 16.30 -3.99 -0.98
N ASN A 28 15.18 -4.52 -1.49
CA ASN A 28 14.65 -4.09 -2.77
C ASN A 28 14.01 -2.70 -2.59
N LYS A 29 14.52 -1.70 -3.29
CA LYS A 29 14.08 -0.30 -3.15
C LYS A 29 12.60 -0.10 -3.47
N ASP A 30 12.06 -0.83 -4.45
CA ASP A 30 10.64 -0.75 -4.79
C ASP A 30 9.76 -1.38 -3.71
N PHE A 31 10.21 -2.47 -3.10
CA PHE A 31 9.49 -3.12 -2.00
C PHE A 31 9.49 -2.23 -0.75
N LEU A 32 10.63 -1.63 -0.42
CA LEU A 32 10.74 -0.61 0.63
C LEU A 32 9.85 0.61 0.35
N LYS A 33 9.81 1.09 -0.89
CA LYS A 33 8.98 2.22 -1.30
C LYS A 33 7.50 1.93 -1.08
N ILE A 34 7.04 0.73 -1.47
CA ILE A 34 5.67 0.25 -1.21
C ILE A 34 5.42 0.14 0.30
N THR A 35 6.34 -0.47 1.05
CA THR A 35 6.23 -0.63 2.51
C THR A 35 6.06 0.73 3.20
N ASN A 36 6.92 1.69 2.87
CA ASN A 36 6.89 3.02 3.43
C ASN A 36 5.62 3.77 3.07
N ALA A 37 5.12 3.63 1.84
CA ALA A 37 3.85 4.21 1.43
C ALA A 37 2.66 3.61 2.20
N ILE A 38 2.60 2.29 2.37
CA ILE A 38 1.54 1.62 3.14
C ILE A 38 1.56 2.06 4.62
N ASN A 39 2.75 2.11 5.23
CA ASN A 39 2.92 2.60 6.61
C ASN A 39 2.44 4.05 6.74
N TYR A 40 2.84 4.91 5.80
CA TYR A 40 2.43 6.31 5.82
C TYR A 40 0.91 6.47 5.72
N ILE A 41 0.24 5.72 4.83
CA ILE A 41 -1.23 5.73 4.74
C ILE A 41 -1.88 5.30 6.06
N ARG A 42 -1.34 4.25 6.70
CA ARG A 42 -1.80 3.80 8.02
C ARG A 42 -1.69 4.92 9.06
N ASP A 43 -0.54 5.59 9.13
CA ASP A 43 -0.30 6.66 10.10
C ASP A 43 -1.30 7.81 9.90
N GLN A 44 -1.57 8.20 8.65
CA GLN A 44 -2.58 9.20 8.33
C GLN A 44 -4.00 8.79 8.77
N ILE A 45 -4.35 7.51 8.67
CA ILE A 45 -5.65 7.00 9.15
C ILE A 45 -5.70 6.95 10.68
N MET A 46 -4.58 6.66 11.34
CA MET A 46 -4.50 6.68 12.81
C MET A 46 -4.75 8.08 13.36
N LEU A 47 -4.27 9.14 12.69
CA LEU A 47 -4.62 10.52 13.04
C LEU A 47 -6.15 10.75 12.99
N LEU A 48 -6.81 10.30 11.91
CA LEU A 48 -8.27 10.38 11.82
C LEU A 48 -8.99 9.54 12.87
N ARG A 49 -8.46 8.37 13.25
CA ARG A 49 -9.03 7.53 14.30
C ARG A 49 -9.02 8.23 15.64
N CYS A 50 -7.94 8.94 15.97
CA CYS A 50 -7.86 9.71 17.21
C CYS A 50 -8.93 10.81 17.27
N SER A 51 -9.20 11.47 16.15
CA SER A 51 -10.23 12.52 16.07
C SER A 51 -11.66 11.96 15.94
N TYR A 52 -11.82 10.78 15.32
CA TYR A 52 -13.11 10.20 14.94
C TYR A 52 -13.20 8.70 15.26
N PRO A 53 -13.07 8.28 16.53
CA PRO A 53 -12.89 6.87 16.90
C PRO A 53 -14.10 5.97 16.55
N HIS A 54 -15.29 6.54 16.48
CA HIS A 54 -16.54 5.81 16.18
C HIS A 54 -17.06 6.04 14.75
N ASN A 55 -16.31 6.75 13.90
CA ASN A 55 -16.76 7.01 12.54
C ASN A 55 -16.61 5.76 11.67
N LEU A 56 -17.73 5.31 11.09
CA LEU A 56 -17.79 4.10 10.25
C LEU A 56 -16.84 4.15 9.04
N ARG A 57 -16.61 5.34 8.44
CA ARG A 57 -15.69 5.49 7.32
C ARG A 57 -14.24 5.28 7.75
N VAL A 58 -13.86 5.77 8.93
CA VAL A 58 -12.53 5.57 9.49
C VAL A 58 -12.32 4.10 9.87
N GLN A 59 -13.30 3.47 10.51
CA GLN A 59 -13.25 2.03 10.84
C GLN A 59 -13.12 1.15 9.58
N CYS A 60 -13.88 1.46 8.53
CA CYS A 60 -13.80 0.75 7.25
C CYS A 60 -12.43 0.92 6.57
N ALA A 61 -11.85 2.13 6.62
CA ALA A 61 -10.50 2.40 6.13
C ALA A 61 -9.44 1.62 6.92
N MET A 62 -9.57 1.55 8.25
CA MET A 62 -8.66 0.76 9.09
C MET A 62 -8.71 -0.74 8.77
N LEU A 63 -9.91 -1.31 8.64
CA LEU A 63 -10.06 -2.73 8.28
C LEU A 63 -9.43 -3.01 6.91
N SER A 64 -9.68 -2.13 5.93
CA SER A 64 -9.06 -2.24 4.61
C SER A 64 -7.53 -2.16 4.69
N MET A 65 -6.98 -1.27 5.51
CA MET A 65 -5.53 -1.16 5.72
C MET A 65 -4.91 -2.36 6.43
N PHE A 66 -5.63 -2.96 7.37
CA PHE A 66 -5.21 -4.20 7.98
C PHE A 66 -5.02 -5.29 6.91
N CYS A 67 -6.04 -5.48 6.06
CA CYS A 67 -5.99 -6.43 4.94
C CYS A 67 -4.86 -6.12 3.94
N VAL A 68 -4.60 -4.84 3.63
CA VAL A 68 -3.48 -4.42 2.78
C VAL A 68 -2.15 -4.88 3.34
N ARG A 69 -1.88 -4.58 4.62
CA ARG A 69 -0.62 -4.94 5.28
C ARG A 69 -0.43 -6.46 5.34
N ALA A 70 -1.50 -7.19 5.68
CA ALA A 70 -1.51 -8.63 5.71
C ALA A 70 -1.14 -9.24 4.35
N LYS A 71 -1.83 -8.83 3.27
CA LYS A 71 -1.56 -9.31 1.91
C LYS A 71 -0.17 -8.92 1.40
N ALA A 72 0.28 -7.69 1.68
CA ALA A 72 1.62 -7.23 1.30
C ALA A 72 2.72 -8.08 1.96
N ARG A 73 2.53 -8.49 3.21
CA ARG A 73 3.44 -9.41 3.92
C ARG A 73 3.39 -10.83 3.39
N ILE A 74 2.21 -11.37 3.09
CA ILE A 74 2.07 -12.68 2.43
C ILE A 74 2.85 -12.70 1.10
N MET A 75 2.82 -11.60 0.36
CA MET A 75 3.53 -11.44 -0.90
C MET A 75 5.05 -11.20 -0.74
N GLY A 76 5.55 -10.97 0.47
CA GLY A 76 6.96 -10.64 0.71
C GLY A 76 7.37 -9.21 0.32
N LEU A 77 6.40 -8.32 0.09
CA LEU A 77 6.67 -6.90 -0.24
C LEU A 77 7.09 -6.07 0.97
N TYR A 78 6.73 -6.52 2.16
CA TYR A 78 6.95 -5.75 3.38
C TYR A 78 8.34 -6.00 3.93
N GLN A 79 9.23 -5.02 3.81
CA GLN A 79 10.64 -5.16 4.19
C GLN A 79 11.02 -4.36 5.45
N ASN A 80 10.05 -3.99 6.29
CA ASN A 80 10.35 -3.39 7.59
C ASN A 80 10.58 -4.46 8.68
N GLU A 81 11.41 -4.12 9.67
CA GLU A 81 11.68 -4.99 10.81
C GLU A 81 10.56 -4.99 11.87
N GLU A 82 9.53 -4.13 11.73
CA GLU A 82 8.42 -4.14 12.68
C GLU A 82 7.64 -5.46 12.57
N GLY A 83 7.80 -6.31 13.58
CA GLY A 83 6.95 -7.47 13.77
C GLY A 83 5.47 -7.09 13.88
N PHE A 84 4.59 -8.02 13.50
CA PHE A 84 3.19 -7.93 13.93
C PHE A 84 3.10 -8.08 15.46
N SER A 85 2.18 -7.34 16.07
CA SER A 85 1.66 -7.68 17.39
C SER A 85 1.08 -9.11 17.40
N ALA A 86 0.91 -9.70 18.58
CA ALA A 86 0.34 -11.05 18.69
C ALA A 86 -1.06 -11.14 18.03
N GLU A 87 -1.89 -10.11 18.24
CA GLU A 87 -3.22 -9.99 17.64
C GLU A 87 -3.17 -9.94 16.11
N GLU A 88 -2.28 -9.12 15.54
CA GLU A 88 -2.13 -9.06 14.09
C GLU A 88 -1.55 -10.35 13.48
N LYS A 89 -0.77 -11.14 14.25
CA LYS A 89 -0.29 -12.46 13.81
C LYS A 89 -1.41 -13.49 13.74
N ASP A 90 -2.31 -13.49 14.71
CA ASP A 90 -3.46 -14.40 14.74
C ASP A 90 -4.44 -14.07 13.61
N GLU A 91 -4.68 -12.78 13.35
CA GLU A 91 -5.49 -12.33 12.22
C GLU A 91 -4.82 -12.64 10.87
N LEU A 92 -3.50 -12.48 10.74
CA LEU A 92 -2.74 -12.89 9.54
C LEU A 92 -2.85 -14.40 9.30
N SER A 93 -2.77 -15.20 10.36
CA SER A 93 -2.88 -16.66 10.29
C SER A 93 -4.30 -17.07 9.86
N SER A 94 -5.32 -16.42 10.41
CA SER A 94 -6.72 -16.61 10.02
C SER A 94 -6.97 -16.24 8.56
N LEU A 95 -6.40 -15.12 8.10
CA LEU A 95 -6.49 -14.69 6.70
C LEU A 95 -5.80 -15.69 5.77
N ARG A 96 -4.58 -16.14 6.09
CA ARG A 96 -3.90 -17.21 5.34
C ARG A 96 -4.77 -18.46 5.25
N MET A 97 -5.32 -18.92 6.37
CA MET A 97 -6.18 -20.10 6.41
C MET A 97 -7.45 -19.93 5.55
N SER A 98 -8.08 -18.75 5.54
CA SER A 98 -9.23 -18.48 4.66
C SER A 98 -8.84 -18.53 3.18
N MET A 99 -7.66 -18.02 2.83
CA MET A 99 -7.17 -18.03 1.45
C MET A 99 -6.91 -19.45 0.95
N TYR A 100 -6.40 -20.35 1.80
CA TYR A 100 -6.23 -21.76 1.47
C TYR A 100 -7.54 -22.56 1.48
N ARG A 101 -8.48 -22.22 2.37
CA ARG A 101 -9.75 -22.96 2.54
C ARG A 101 -10.63 -22.90 1.29
N ASP A 102 -10.54 -21.82 0.52
CA ASP A 102 -11.31 -21.67 -0.71
C ASP A 102 -10.69 -22.40 -1.91
N GLY A 103 -9.55 -23.09 -1.72
CA GLY A 103 -8.83 -23.75 -2.81
C GLY A 103 -8.21 -22.78 -3.84
N ILE A 104 -8.20 -21.49 -3.52
CA ILE A 104 -7.67 -20.43 -4.38
C ILE A 104 -6.20 -20.24 -4.04
N GLU A 105 -5.30 -20.76 -4.88
CA GLU A 105 -3.91 -20.30 -4.86
C GLU A 105 -3.87 -18.84 -5.33
N TYR A 106 -3.62 -17.93 -4.40
CA TYR A 106 -3.43 -16.52 -4.72
C TYR A 106 -2.08 -16.36 -5.42
N THR A 107 -2.13 -16.07 -6.72
CA THR A 107 -0.94 -15.66 -7.48
C THR A 107 -0.43 -14.31 -6.96
N THR A 108 0.86 -14.02 -7.15
CA THR A 108 1.43 -12.71 -6.82
C THR A 108 0.64 -11.56 -7.45
N GLU A 109 0.20 -11.72 -8.69
CA GLU A 109 -0.59 -10.73 -9.43
C GLU A 109 -1.96 -10.47 -8.78
N SER A 110 -2.65 -11.54 -8.35
CA SER A 110 -3.93 -11.42 -7.64
C SER A 110 -3.80 -10.65 -6.32
N LEU A 111 -2.70 -10.86 -5.59
CA LEU A 111 -2.41 -10.15 -4.34
C LEU A 111 -2.10 -8.67 -4.58
N GLN A 112 -1.34 -8.35 -5.62
CA GLN A 112 -1.08 -6.96 -6.01
C GLN A 112 -2.38 -6.24 -6.37
N TYR A 113 -3.23 -6.87 -7.19
CA TYR A 113 -4.53 -6.32 -7.57
C TYR A 113 -5.39 -6.05 -6.33
N ASP A 114 -5.47 -7.02 -5.41
CA ASP A 114 -6.20 -6.88 -4.16
C ASP A 114 -5.68 -5.74 -3.29
N ILE A 115 -4.36 -5.60 -3.14
CA ILE A 115 -3.73 -4.52 -2.38
C ILE A 115 -4.14 -3.16 -2.95
N ILE A 116 -4.04 -2.98 -4.27
CA ILE A 116 -4.43 -1.72 -4.93
C ILE A 116 -5.93 -1.45 -4.76
N ARG A 117 -6.78 -2.47 -4.95
CA ARG A 117 -8.23 -2.35 -4.77
C ARG A 117 -8.59 -1.95 -3.33
N LEU A 118 -7.95 -2.54 -2.33
CA LEU A 118 -8.16 -2.22 -0.92
C LEU A 118 -7.66 -0.80 -0.58
N LEU A 119 -6.50 -0.38 -1.10
CA LEU A 119 -6.02 1.00 -0.95
C LEU A 119 -6.97 2.01 -1.61
N GLN A 120 -7.58 1.66 -2.76
CA GLN A 120 -8.61 2.49 -3.37
C GLN A 120 -9.87 2.58 -2.50
N SER A 121 -10.26 1.47 -1.83
CA SER A 121 -11.35 1.46 -0.84
C SER A 121 -11.05 2.42 0.32
N VAL A 122 -9.81 2.43 0.83
CA VAL A 122 -9.34 3.37 1.85
C VAL A 122 -9.52 4.81 1.40
N VAL A 123 -9.01 5.16 0.20
CA VAL A 123 -9.17 6.49 -0.38
C VAL A 123 -10.65 6.86 -0.49
N SER A 124 -11.50 5.93 -0.94
CA SER A 124 -12.94 6.15 -1.08
C SER A 124 -13.62 6.41 0.27
N CYS A 125 -13.28 5.64 1.30
CA CYS A 125 -13.82 5.79 2.65
C CYS A 125 -13.47 7.17 3.23
N ILE A 126 -12.20 7.56 3.17
CA ILE A 126 -11.76 8.86 3.69
C ILE A 126 -12.32 10.01 2.85
N ASN A 127 -12.43 9.86 1.54
CA ASN A 127 -13.10 10.84 0.70
C ASN A 127 -14.60 10.99 1.08
N GLY A 128 -15.26 9.90 1.47
CA GLY A 128 -16.62 9.92 2.00
C GLY A 128 -16.74 10.67 3.33
N LEU A 129 -15.79 10.46 4.26
CA LEU A 129 -15.69 11.22 5.51
C LEU A 129 -15.55 12.72 5.23
N VAL A 130 -14.56 13.07 4.43
CA VAL A 130 -14.25 14.44 3.99
C VAL A 130 -15.50 15.10 3.38
N ARG A 131 -16.17 14.44 2.44
CA ARG A 131 -17.43 14.98 1.86
C ARG A 131 -18.56 15.14 2.87
N GLY A 132 -18.63 14.28 3.89
CA GLY A 132 -19.61 14.47 4.98
C GLY A 132 -19.30 15.69 5.84
N HIS A 133 -18.03 16.08 5.92
CA HIS A 133 -17.55 17.19 6.75
C HIS A 133 -17.46 18.54 6.03
N THR A 134 -17.70 18.60 4.71
CA THR A 134 -17.62 19.86 3.93
C THR A 134 -18.54 20.97 4.41
N LEU A 135 -19.47 20.67 5.33
CA LEU A 135 -20.37 21.64 5.95
C LEU A 135 -19.82 22.27 7.24
N PHE A 136 -18.63 21.85 7.71
CA PHE A 136 -18.04 22.28 8.99
C PHE A 136 -16.70 23.00 8.83
N VAL A 137 -16.38 23.88 9.78
CA VAL A 137 -15.23 24.80 9.76
C VAL A 137 -13.88 24.08 9.92
N TYR A 138 -13.85 22.86 10.46
CA TYR A 138 -12.62 22.08 10.73
C TYR A 138 -12.15 21.20 9.56
N TYR A 139 -12.76 21.34 8.39
CA TYR A 139 -12.58 20.48 7.20
C TYR A 139 -11.19 20.48 6.55
N GLU A 140 -10.35 21.47 6.85
CA GLU A 140 -9.06 21.63 6.18
C GLU A 140 -8.13 20.45 6.49
N GLU A 141 -8.03 20.02 7.74
CA GLU A 141 -7.10 18.95 8.13
C GLU A 141 -7.46 17.60 7.50
N GLU A 142 -8.75 17.24 7.41
CA GLU A 142 -9.13 16.00 6.73
C GLU A 142 -8.88 16.07 5.22
N GLN A 143 -8.98 17.25 4.60
CA GLN A 143 -8.54 17.42 3.21
C GLN A 143 -7.05 17.18 3.04
N TRP A 144 -6.22 17.71 3.94
CA TRP A 144 -4.78 17.49 3.94
C TRP A 144 -4.45 15.99 4.10
N ILE A 145 -5.09 15.33 5.06
CA ILE A 145 -4.93 13.88 5.28
C ILE A 145 -5.36 13.09 4.03
N LEU A 146 -6.51 13.41 3.42
CA LEU A 146 -6.95 12.75 2.19
C LEU A 146 -5.96 12.95 1.04
N CYS A 147 -5.40 14.15 0.88
CA CYS A 147 -4.40 14.43 -0.15
C CYS A 147 -3.12 13.64 0.09
N ARG A 148 -2.67 13.52 1.35
CA ARG A 148 -1.50 12.73 1.75
C ARG A 148 -1.69 11.25 1.46
N ILE A 149 -2.87 10.70 1.80
CA ILE A 149 -3.24 9.32 1.49
C ILE A 149 -3.24 9.08 -0.02
N LYS A 150 -3.83 9.99 -0.82
CA LYS A 150 -3.84 9.88 -2.29
C LYS A 150 -2.44 9.91 -2.90
N ALA A 151 -1.56 10.78 -2.40
CA ALA A 151 -0.19 10.86 -2.86
C ALA A 151 0.59 9.57 -2.57
N ALA A 152 0.51 9.05 -1.34
CA ALA A 152 1.15 7.80 -0.97
C ALA A 152 0.56 6.58 -1.71
N TYR A 153 -0.76 6.58 -1.95
CA TYR A 153 -1.41 5.56 -2.78
C TYR A 153 -0.83 5.52 -4.19
N LYS A 154 -0.63 6.69 -4.82
CA LYS A 154 -0.02 6.78 -6.16
C LYS A 154 1.40 6.20 -6.18
N ILE A 155 2.19 6.50 -5.16
CA ILE A 155 3.54 5.96 -4.99
C ILE A 155 3.51 4.43 -4.88
N CYS A 156 2.55 3.88 -4.13
CA CYS A 156 2.36 2.43 -4.02
C CYS A 156 1.95 1.80 -5.37
N GLN A 157 1.06 2.45 -6.14
CA GLN A 157 0.68 1.98 -7.47
C GLN A 157 1.87 1.97 -8.43
N GLU A 158 2.66 3.04 -8.44
CA GLU A 158 3.86 3.15 -9.28
C GLU A 158 4.89 2.09 -8.92
N GLY A 159 5.15 1.86 -7.62
CA GLY A 159 6.06 0.80 -7.17
C GLY A 159 5.60 -0.61 -7.60
N MET A 160 4.30 -0.91 -7.46
CA MET A 160 3.73 -2.18 -7.92
C MET A 160 3.89 -2.38 -9.44
N GLN A 161 3.74 -1.31 -10.22
CA GLN A 161 3.94 -1.35 -11.67
C GLN A 161 5.41 -1.58 -12.04
N SER A 162 6.36 -0.96 -11.34
CA SER A 162 7.79 -1.17 -11.57
C SER A 162 8.18 -2.64 -11.39
N ILE A 163 7.73 -3.27 -10.31
CA ILE A 163 8.00 -4.69 -10.01
C ILE A 163 7.51 -5.61 -11.14
N ASN A 164 6.36 -5.30 -11.74
CA ASN A 164 5.79 -6.11 -12.82
C ASN A 164 6.53 -5.92 -14.15
N LYS A 165 7.06 -4.71 -14.40
CA LYS A 165 7.92 -4.45 -15.57
C LYS A 165 9.23 -5.21 -15.48
N GLU A 166 9.90 -5.18 -14.32
CA GLU A 166 11.15 -5.92 -14.09
C GLU A 166 10.97 -7.43 -14.33
N LYS A 167 9.86 -8.01 -13.86
CA LYS A 167 9.53 -9.43 -14.11
C LYS A 167 9.35 -9.73 -15.60
N THR A 168 8.69 -8.84 -16.34
CA THR A 168 8.40 -9.03 -17.77
C THR A 168 9.69 -8.94 -18.60
N GLU A 169 10.56 -7.99 -18.29
CA GLU A 169 11.85 -7.79 -18.96
C GLU A 169 12.81 -8.96 -18.69
N TYR A 170 12.86 -9.48 -17.45
CA TYR A 170 13.68 -10.64 -17.10
C TYR A 170 13.26 -11.91 -17.87
N VAL A 171 11.95 -12.17 -17.97
CA VAL A 171 11.40 -13.30 -18.75
C VAL A 171 11.73 -13.15 -20.24
N GLN A 172 11.64 -11.93 -20.80
CA GLN A 172 12.00 -11.68 -22.19
C GLN A 172 13.49 -11.94 -22.46
N ILE A 173 14.39 -11.52 -21.55
CA ILE A 173 15.83 -11.77 -21.67
C ILE A 173 16.14 -13.26 -21.58
N GLN A 174 15.53 -14.01 -20.65
CA GLN A 174 15.72 -15.46 -20.57
C GLN A 174 15.22 -16.20 -21.82
N CYS A 175 14.06 -15.80 -22.37
CA CYS A 175 13.54 -16.36 -23.62
C CYS A 175 14.46 -16.05 -24.83
N LEU A 176 15.11 -14.89 -24.85
CA LEU A 176 16.06 -14.51 -25.90
C LEU A 176 17.41 -15.26 -25.79
N LEU A 177 17.80 -15.70 -24.60
CA LEU A 177 19.03 -16.46 -24.35
C LEU A 177 18.85 -17.99 -24.53
N ALA A 178 17.61 -18.47 -24.58
CA ALA A 178 17.30 -19.91 -24.66
C ALA A 178 17.68 -20.65 -25.97
N PRO A 179 17.83 -20.06 -27.17
CA PRO A 179 18.13 -20.84 -28.37
C PRO A 179 19.63 -21.01 -28.69
N THR A 180 20.54 -20.91 -27.71
CA THR A 180 21.99 -21.15 -27.96
C THR A 180 22.52 -22.49 -27.43
N LEU A 181 21.68 -23.31 -26.79
CA LEU A 181 22.10 -24.63 -26.28
C LEU A 181 21.18 -25.76 -26.81
N GLY A 182 21.47 -26.20 -28.03
CA GLY A 182 20.94 -27.42 -28.65
C GLY A 182 20.80 -27.22 -30.17
N TYR A 183 21.42 -27.98 -31.08
CA TYR A 183 22.14 -29.25 -31.01
C TYR A 183 23.18 -29.24 -32.15
N THR A 184 24.43 -29.63 -31.85
CA THR A 184 25.38 -30.15 -32.86
C THR A 184 25.28 -31.67 -32.89
#